data_AF-A0A2G9IDU1-F1
#
_entry.id   AF-A0A2G9IDU1-F1
#
_cell.length_a   1.000
_cell.length_b   1.000
_cell.length_c   1.000
_cell.angle_alpha   90.00
_cell.angle_beta   90.00
_cell.angle_gamma   90.00
#
_symmetry.space_group_name_H-M   'P 1'
#
loop_
_entity.id
_entity.type
_entity.pdbx_description
1 polymer ?
#
loop_
_entity_poly.entity_id
_entity_poly.type
_entity_poly.pdbx_seq_one_letter_code
_entity_poly.pdbx_strand_id
1 'polypeptide(L)'
;MTFEQALAHQKAKRKSPSNEEHRIQCSCVRWFNLKYRKLQGRLFAVPNGGKRDARTAAILKEEGVVAGVADLILLIPNRFYGALLIEMKTAKGKQSTSQKQWQKLVTEQGEYKYVVCHSLDEFITEVEDYLKYYE
;
A
#
# COMPACT_ATOMS: atom_id res chain seq x y z
N MET A 1 8.82 -39.02 30.81
CA MET A 1 9.48 -38.00 29.97
C MET A 1 10.15 -37.00 30.89
N THR A 2 11.43 -36.74 30.70
CA THR A 2 12.21 -35.85 31.57
C THR A 2 11.88 -34.37 31.29
N PHE A 3 12.07 -33.50 32.27
CA PHE A 3 11.83 -32.05 32.15
C PHE A 3 12.59 -31.42 30.97
N GLU A 4 13.77 -31.95 30.64
CA GLU A 4 14.55 -31.55 29.46
C GLU A 4 13.90 -31.94 28.13
N GLN A 5 13.22 -33.09 28.05
CA GLN A 5 12.52 -33.54 26.83
C GLN A 5 11.30 -32.65 26.52
N ALA A 6 10.69 -32.05 27.54
CA ALA A 6 9.56 -31.13 27.39
C ALA A 6 9.99 -29.74 26.86
N LEU A 7 11.17 -29.25 27.25
CA LEU A 7 11.73 -27.99 26.75
C LEU A 7 12.15 -28.08 25.27
N ALA A 8 12.63 -29.24 24.82
CA ALA A 8 13.02 -29.47 23.43
C ALA A 8 11.85 -29.42 22.43
N HIS A 9 10.60 -29.59 22.89
CA HIS A 9 9.39 -29.64 22.05
C HIS A 9 8.58 -28.33 22.07
N GLN A 10 9.07 -27.28 22.71
CA GLN A 10 8.39 -25.99 22.72
C GLN A 10 8.58 -25.30 21.36
N LYS A 11 7.68 -25.55 20.41
CA LYS A 11 7.65 -24.83 19.13
C LYS A 11 7.62 -23.32 19.38
N ALA A 12 8.58 -22.60 18.81
CA ALA A 12 8.64 -21.14 18.89
C ALA A 12 7.28 -20.53 18.49
N LYS A 13 6.69 -19.72 19.38
CA LYS A 13 5.47 -18.96 19.06
C LYS A 13 5.76 -18.09 17.84
N ARG A 14 5.00 -18.31 16.77
CA ARG A 14 5.12 -17.55 15.52
C ARG A 14 4.90 -16.06 15.83
N LYS A 15 5.91 -15.22 15.58
CA LYS A 15 5.85 -13.77 15.80
C LYS A 15 4.62 -13.21 15.07
N SER A 16 3.82 -12.39 15.75
CA SER A 16 2.68 -11.72 15.13
C SER A 16 3.15 -10.96 13.88
N PRO A 17 2.37 -10.93 12.80
CA PRO A 17 2.73 -10.17 11.61
C PRO A 17 3.11 -8.75 11.99
N SER A 18 4.26 -8.28 11.51
CA SER A 18 4.75 -6.94 11.81
C SER A 18 3.79 -5.91 11.19
N ASN A 19 3.21 -5.02 12.00
CA ASN A 19 2.43 -3.86 11.54
C ASN A 19 3.32 -2.77 10.91
N GLU A 20 4.47 -3.13 10.37
CA GLU A 20 5.47 -2.18 9.88
C GLU A 20 5.00 -1.43 8.63
N GLU A 21 4.48 -2.15 7.63
CA GLU A 21 3.89 -1.55 6.42
C GLU A 21 2.77 -0.56 6.79
N HIS A 22 1.88 -0.97 7.71
CA HIS A 22 0.84 -0.10 8.27
C HIS A 22 1.42 1.16 8.94
N ARG A 23 2.47 1.04 9.76
CA ARG A 23 3.10 2.20 10.41
C ARG A 23 3.75 3.16 9.41
N ILE A 24 4.37 2.64 8.36
CA ILE A 24 4.97 3.45 7.29
C ILE A 24 3.85 4.20 6.56
N GLN A 25 2.80 3.51 6.13
CA GLN A 25 1.65 4.13 5.45
C GLN A 25 0.99 5.22 6.30
N CYS A 26 0.76 4.96 7.60
CA CYS A 26 0.23 5.97 8.53
C CYS A 26 1.12 7.21 8.61
N SER A 27 2.45 7.02 8.63
CA SER A 27 3.41 8.14 8.62
C SER A 27 3.32 8.95 7.32
N CYS A 28 3.20 8.28 6.18
CA CYS A 28 3.07 8.91 4.87
C CYS A 28 1.80 9.78 4.76
N VAL A 29 0.65 9.21 5.13
CA VAL A 29 -0.64 9.93 5.13
C VAL A 29 -0.60 11.12 6.08
N ARG A 30 -0.04 10.95 7.29
CA ARG A 30 0.11 12.03 8.25
C ARG A 30 0.98 13.16 7.72
N TRP A 31 2.15 12.83 7.16
CA TRP A 31 3.05 13.82 6.59
C TRP A 31 2.37 14.59 5.45
N PHE A 32 1.70 13.89 4.53
CA PHE A 32 1.04 14.50 3.39
C PHE A 32 -0.02 15.52 3.84
N ASN A 33 -0.89 15.12 4.78
CA ASN A 33 -1.95 15.98 5.29
C ASN A 33 -1.41 17.21 6.04
N LEU A 34 -0.25 17.08 6.72
CA LEU A 34 0.40 18.21 7.40
C LEU A 34 1.07 19.18 6.43
N LYS A 35 1.78 18.66 5.41
CA LYS A 35 2.52 19.47 4.44
C LYS A 35 1.58 20.12 3.42
N TYR A 36 0.67 19.35 2.84
CA TYR A 36 -0.24 19.76 1.78
C TYR A 36 -1.67 19.92 2.28
N ARG A 37 -1.86 20.77 3.31
CA ARG A 37 -3.18 20.99 3.94
C ARG A 37 -4.30 21.31 2.95
N LYS A 38 -4.01 22.07 1.89
CA LYS A 38 -4.99 22.42 0.83
C LYS A 38 -5.39 21.22 -0.05
N LEU A 39 -4.60 20.16 -0.06
CA LEU A 39 -4.81 18.95 -0.85
C LEU A 39 -5.30 17.77 0.02
N GLN A 40 -5.60 18.01 1.29
CA GLN A 40 -6.13 16.98 2.19
C GLN A 40 -7.39 16.33 1.60
N GLY A 41 -7.48 15.00 1.69
CA GLY A 41 -8.56 14.22 1.08
C GLY A 41 -8.30 13.82 -0.38
N ARG A 42 -7.29 14.39 -1.05
CA ARG A 42 -6.85 13.94 -2.38
C ARG A 42 -5.94 12.71 -2.32
N LEU A 43 -5.23 12.52 -1.21
CA LEU A 43 -4.52 11.28 -0.89
C LEU A 43 -5.41 10.43 0.02
N PHE A 44 -5.76 9.22 -0.41
CA PHE A 44 -6.57 8.29 0.39
C PHE A 44 -6.08 6.85 0.26
N ALA A 45 -6.34 6.08 1.31
CA ALA A 45 -6.03 4.65 1.33
C ALA A 45 -7.12 3.83 0.65
N VAL A 46 -6.71 2.79 -0.07
CA VAL A 46 -7.61 1.79 -0.64
C VAL A 46 -7.50 0.49 0.16
N PRO A 47 -8.47 0.16 1.03
CA PRO A 47 -8.35 -0.95 1.97
C PRO A 47 -8.65 -2.32 1.33
N ASN A 48 -8.12 -2.61 0.14
CA ASN A 48 -8.47 -3.84 -0.60
C ASN A 48 -7.75 -5.11 -0.08
N GLY A 49 -6.64 -4.97 0.66
CA GLY A 49 -5.84 -6.10 1.18
C GLY A 49 -6.29 -6.72 2.51
N GLY A 50 -7.40 -6.25 3.11
CA GLY A 50 -7.85 -6.71 4.43
C GLY A 50 -8.31 -8.17 4.46
N LYS A 51 -7.98 -8.91 5.52
CA LYS A 51 -8.56 -10.23 5.79
C LYS A 51 -10.05 -10.11 6.05
N ARG A 52 -10.84 -10.95 5.39
CA ARG A 52 -12.30 -10.99 5.47
C ARG A 52 -12.78 -12.43 5.39
N ASP A 53 -13.97 -12.70 5.90
CA ASP A 53 -14.61 -13.99 5.70
C ASP A 53 -15.06 -14.17 4.24
N ALA A 54 -15.33 -15.42 3.85
CA ALA A 54 -15.64 -15.77 2.47
C ALA A 54 -16.90 -15.09 1.93
N ARG A 55 -17.94 -14.91 2.79
CA ARG A 55 -19.20 -14.28 2.39
C ARG A 55 -18.99 -12.81 2.11
N THR A 56 -18.31 -12.10 3.03
CA THR A 56 -17.96 -10.68 2.83
C THR A 56 -17.08 -10.51 1.60
N ALA A 57 -16.10 -11.39 1.37
CA ALA A 57 -15.25 -11.33 0.19
C ALA A 57 -16.02 -11.54 -1.13
N ALA A 58 -17.06 -12.39 -1.14
CA ALA A 58 -17.90 -12.59 -2.32
C ALA A 58 -18.75 -11.35 -2.64
N ILE A 59 -19.44 -10.79 -1.64
CA ILE A 59 -20.23 -9.56 -1.77
C ILE A 59 -19.35 -8.42 -2.27
N LEU A 60 -18.18 -8.23 -1.68
CA LEU A 60 -17.24 -7.19 -2.11
C LEU A 60 -16.75 -7.39 -3.56
N LYS A 61 -16.57 -8.63 -4.02
CA LYS A 61 -16.25 -8.88 -5.43
C LYS A 61 -17.40 -8.48 -6.35
N GLU A 62 -18.65 -8.73 -5.95
CA GLU A 62 -19.84 -8.28 -6.67
C GLU A 62 -19.94 -6.74 -6.67
N GLU A 63 -19.54 -6.08 -5.58
CA GLU A 63 -19.43 -4.62 -5.48
C GLU A 63 -18.23 -4.03 -6.26
N GLY A 64 -17.37 -4.89 -6.84
CA GLY A 64 -16.27 -4.46 -7.72
C GLY A 64 -14.92 -4.30 -7.03
N VAL A 65 -14.69 -4.91 -5.87
CA VAL A 65 -13.37 -4.88 -5.22
C VAL A 65 -12.33 -5.58 -6.09
N VAL A 66 -11.33 -4.83 -6.52
CA VAL A 66 -10.22 -5.31 -7.35
C VAL A 66 -9.03 -5.71 -6.48
N ALA A 67 -8.52 -6.92 -6.70
CA ALA A 67 -7.34 -7.41 -6.01
C ALA A 67 -6.06 -6.74 -6.52
N GLY A 68 -5.19 -6.31 -5.61
CA GLY A 68 -3.88 -5.74 -5.97
C GLY A 68 -3.90 -4.25 -6.32
N VAL A 69 -5.01 -3.56 -6.10
CA VAL A 69 -5.06 -2.08 -6.12
C VAL A 69 -4.01 -1.53 -5.14
N ALA A 70 -3.30 -0.48 -5.55
CA ALA A 70 -2.30 0.20 -4.73
C ALA A 70 -2.87 0.66 -3.38
N ASP A 71 -2.03 0.67 -2.35
CA ASP A 71 -2.44 1.02 -0.99
C ASP A 71 -2.92 2.46 -0.85
N LEU A 72 -2.29 3.40 -1.57
CA LEU A 72 -2.65 4.82 -1.59
C LEU A 72 -2.85 5.32 -3.02
N ILE A 73 -3.84 6.20 -3.19
CA ILE A 73 -4.04 6.96 -4.42
C ILE A 73 -3.98 8.44 -4.08
N LEU A 74 -3.09 9.17 -4.75
CA LEU A 74 -3.10 10.62 -4.82
C LEU A 74 -3.85 11.02 -6.09
N LEU A 75 -5.13 11.33 -5.93
CA LEU A 75 -6.05 11.69 -7.01
C LEU A 75 -5.90 13.17 -7.37
N ILE A 76 -4.77 13.47 -8.00
CA ILE A 76 -4.42 14.78 -8.53
C ILE A 76 -3.78 14.55 -9.90
N PRO A 77 -4.34 15.07 -11.00
CA PRO A 77 -3.67 15.04 -12.29
C PRO A 77 -2.49 16.02 -12.30
N ASN A 78 -1.47 15.70 -13.08
CA ASN A 78 -0.38 16.62 -13.41
C ASN A 78 -0.19 16.66 -14.94
N ARG A 79 0.84 17.38 -15.41
CA ARG A 79 1.13 17.50 -16.85
C ARG A 79 1.21 16.16 -17.62
N PHE A 80 1.61 15.08 -16.95
CA PHE A 80 1.92 13.79 -17.59
C PHE A 80 0.96 12.66 -17.24
N TYR A 81 0.37 12.69 -16.03
CA TYR A 81 -0.39 11.57 -15.48
C TYR A 81 -1.68 12.07 -14.82
N GLY A 82 -2.74 11.27 -14.86
CA GLY A 82 -4.02 11.57 -14.22
C GLY A 82 -4.06 11.36 -12.69
N ALA A 83 -3.15 10.55 -12.16
CA ALA A 83 -3.01 10.28 -10.72
C ALA A 83 -1.64 9.64 -10.42
N LEU A 84 -1.25 9.70 -9.14
CA LEU A 84 -0.13 8.94 -8.58
C LEU A 84 -0.69 7.80 -7.70
N LEU A 85 -0.29 6.58 -8.00
CA LEU A 85 -0.68 5.36 -7.29
C LEU A 85 0.54 4.80 -6.57
N ILE A 86 0.39 4.55 -5.27
CA ILE A 86 1.52 4.28 -4.38
C ILE A 86 1.24 2.99 -3.63
N GLU A 87 2.08 2.00 -3.89
CA GLU A 87 2.12 0.73 -3.18
C GLU A 87 3.16 0.79 -2.07
N MET A 88 2.75 0.55 -0.84
CA MET A 88 3.63 0.58 0.31
C MET A 88 4.17 -0.81 0.60
N LYS A 89 5.46 -0.90 0.85
CA LYS A 89 6.11 -2.14 1.28
C LYS A 89 7.01 -1.91 2.47
N THR A 90 7.25 -2.96 3.24
CA THR A 90 8.40 -2.99 4.14
C THR A 90 9.71 -2.97 3.34
N ALA A 91 10.85 -2.71 3.99
CA ALA A 91 12.16 -2.68 3.33
C ALA A 91 12.50 -3.94 2.50
N LYS A 92 11.93 -5.10 2.85
CA LYS A 92 12.10 -6.37 2.10
C LYS A 92 10.81 -6.85 1.44
N GLY A 93 9.72 -6.11 1.60
CA GLY A 93 8.42 -6.43 1.04
C GLY A 93 8.49 -6.43 -0.48
N LYS A 94 7.67 -7.26 -1.13
CA LYS A 94 7.59 -7.35 -2.58
C LYS A 94 6.13 -7.29 -2.99
N GLN A 95 5.86 -6.71 -4.16
CA GLN A 95 4.54 -6.78 -4.75
C GLN A 95 4.13 -8.24 -4.96
N SER A 96 2.86 -8.53 -4.68
CA SER A 96 2.22 -9.78 -5.06
C SER A 96 2.03 -9.86 -6.58
N THR A 97 1.68 -11.06 -7.07
CA THR A 97 1.35 -11.24 -8.50
C THR A 97 0.19 -10.35 -8.94
N SER A 98 -0.87 -10.24 -8.13
CA SER A 98 -2.04 -9.40 -8.46
C SER A 98 -1.68 -7.91 -8.46
N GLN A 99 -0.80 -7.45 -7.57
CA GLN A 99 -0.33 -6.06 -7.55
C GLN A 99 0.44 -5.70 -8.82
N LYS A 100 1.32 -6.59 -9.29
CA LYS A 100 2.06 -6.40 -10.55
C LYS A 100 1.13 -6.41 -11.77
N GLN A 101 0.14 -7.32 -11.79
CA GLN A 101 -0.84 -7.39 -12.86
C GLN A 101 -1.68 -6.11 -12.92
N TRP A 102 -2.16 -5.65 -11.77
CA TRP A 102 -2.94 -4.42 -11.69
C TRP A 102 -2.13 -3.18 -12.06
N GLN A 103 -0.89 -3.05 -11.56
CA GLN A 103 0.04 -2.01 -11.99
C GLN A 103 0.17 -1.97 -13.51
N LYS A 104 0.50 -3.11 -14.13
CA LYS A 104 0.66 -3.18 -15.59
C LYS A 104 -0.60 -2.71 -16.31
N LEU A 105 -1.76 -3.17 -15.86
CA LEU A 105 -3.05 -2.85 -16.47
C LEU A 105 -3.35 -1.36 -16.44
N VAL A 106 -3.16 -0.70 -15.28
CA VAL A 106 -3.51 0.71 -15.12
C VAL A 106 -2.46 1.67 -15.69
N THR A 107 -1.23 1.23 -15.90
CA THR A 107 -0.18 2.10 -16.47
C THR A 107 0.09 1.81 -17.96
N GLU A 108 -0.74 0.98 -18.61
CA GLU A 108 -0.45 0.48 -19.96
C GLU A 108 -0.38 1.57 -21.03
N GLN A 109 -1.20 2.62 -20.92
CA GLN A 109 -1.22 3.74 -21.86
C GLN A 109 -0.39 4.95 -21.36
N GLY A 110 0.31 4.79 -20.24
CA GLY A 110 1.06 5.87 -19.59
C GLY A 110 0.18 6.94 -18.94
N GLU A 111 -1.11 6.67 -18.74
CA GLU A 111 -2.09 7.61 -18.18
C GLU A 111 -1.91 7.82 -16.67
N TYR A 112 -1.25 6.90 -15.98
CA TYR A 112 -1.08 6.93 -14.54
C TYR A 112 0.37 6.58 -14.15
N LYS A 113 0.86 7.21 -13.08
CA LYS A 113 2.16 6.86 -12.48
C LYS A 113 1.94 5.91 -11.31
N TYR A 114 2.53 4.72 -11.37
CA TYR A 114 2.54 3.77 -10.25
C TYR A 114 3.95 3.65 -9.68
N VAL A 115 4.08 3.73 -8.36
CA VAL A 115 5.35 3.61 -7.64
C VAL A 115 5.23 2.63 -6.48
N VAL A 116 6.35 1.99 -6.14
CA VAL A 116 6.49 1.16 -4.94
C VAL A 116 7.40 1.89 -3.98
N CYS A 117 6.93 2.18 -2.77
CA CYS A 117 7.71 2.87 -1.74
C CYS A 117 7.96 1.94 -0.55
N HIS A 118 9.22 1.85 -0.14
CA HIS A 118 9.66 1.02 0.98
C HIS A 118 9.87 1.79 2.29
N SER A 119 9.68 3.11 2.25
CA SER A 119 9.92 4.02 3.38
C SER A 119 9.10 5.31 3.26
N LEU A 120 9.09 6.11 4.34
CA LEU A 120 8.55 7.46 4.31
C LEU A 120 9.35 8.37 3.36
N ASP A 121 10.67 8.25 3.33
CA ASP A 121 11.53 9.12 2.52
C ASP A 121 11.33 8.89 1.02
N GLU A 122 11.17 7.63 0.61
CA GLU A 122 10.80 7.30 -0.77
C GLU A 122 9.42 7.85 -1.13
N PHE A 123 8.43 7.71 -0.24
CA PHE A 123 7.10 8.29 -0.43
C PHE A 123 7.18 9.81 -0.62
N ILE A 124 7.93 10.51 0.24
CA ILE A 124 8.10 11.96 0.17
C ILE A 124 8.71 12.36 -1.17
N THR A 125 9.77 11.67 -1.57
CA THR A 125 10.47 11.93 -2.84
C THR A 125 9.52 11.79 -4.03
N GLU A 126 8.78 10.68 -4.11
CA GLU A 126 7.85 10.42 -5.22
C GLU A 126 6.69 11.41 -5.27
N VAL A 127 6.12 11.79 -4.11
CA VAL A 127 5.04 12.78 -4.04
C VAL A 127 5.54 14.16 -4.43
N GLU A 128 6.68 14.60 -3.92
CA GLU A 128 7.26 15.90 -4.25
C GLU A 128 7.60 15.99 -5.73
N ASP A 129 8.25 14.96 -6.28
CA ASP A 129 8.58 14.89 -7.70
C ASP A 129 7.32 14.90 -8.58
N TYR A 130 6.27 14.18 -8.19
CA TYR A 130 5.01 14.18 -8.91
C TYR A 130 4.32 15.54 -8.91
N LEU A 131 4.33 16.24 -7.77
CA LEU A 131 3.69 17.53 -7.59
C LEU A 131 4.47 18.70 -8.20
N LYS A 132 5.73 18.53 -8.63
CA LYS A 132 6.47 19.55 -9.41
C LYS A 132 5.76 19.93 -10.72
N TYR A 133 4.96 19.02 -11.26
CA TYR A 133 4.21 19.21 -12.51
C TYR A 133 2.72 19.45 -12.30
N TYR A 134 2.31 19.70 -11.05
CA TYR A 134 0.96 20.09 -10.67
C TYR A 134 0.89 21.62 -10.66
N GLU A 135 0.21 22.19 -11.66
CA GLU A 135 -0.06 23.64 -11.79
C GLU A 135 -1.44 23.99 -11.21
#